data_AF-A0A3N2R3Y7-F1
#
_entry.id   AF-A0A3N2R3Y7-F1
#
_cell.length_a   1.000
_cell.length_b   1.000
_cell.length_c   1.000
_cell.angle_alpha   90.00
_cell.angle_beta   90.00
_cell.angle_gamma   90.00
#
_symmetry.space_group_name_H-M   'P 1'
#
loop_
_entity.id
_entity.type
_entity.pdbx_description
1 polymer ?
#
loop_
_entity_poly.entity_id
_entity_poly.type
_entity_poly.pdbx_seq_one_letter_code
_entity_poly.pdbx_strand_id
1 'polypeptide(L)' 'MTEAFKGNHDEFGEDRLLTVADSAPHAGMALMATRLEAVAEFAGDAPQSDDMTVLTLKRT' A
#
# COMPACT_ATOMS: atom_id res chain seq x y z
N MET A 1 6.65 2.34 -2.25
CA MET A 1 5.51 1.44 -1.91
C MET A 1 4.90 0.76 -3.13
N THR A 2 4.81 1.44 -4.28
CA THR A 2 4.42 0.81 -5.56
C THR A 2 5.42 -0.25 -6.01
N GLU A 3 6.70 -0.08 -5.69
CA GLU A 3 7.82 -1.00 -6.00
C GLU A 3 7.98 -2.14 -4.97
N ALA A 4 6.99 -2.37 -4.10
CA ALA A 4 6.99 -3.55 -3.25
C ALA A 4 6.78 -4.80 -4.12
N PHE A 5 7.64 -5.79 -4.00
CA PHE A 5 7.56 -7.01 -4.79
C PHE A 5 6.88 -8.14 -4.03
N LYS A 6 6.16 -8.99 -4.74
CA LYS A 6 5.84 -10.33 -4.28
C LYS A 6 6.87 -11.34 -4.83
N GLY A 7 6.87 -12.58 -4.33
CA GLY A 7 7.92 -13.58 -4.60
C GLY A 7 8.23 -13.93 -6.07
N ASN A 8 7.43 -13.49 -7.05
CA ASN A 8 7.70 -13.66 -8.49
C ASN A 8 8.23 -12.37 -9.16
N HIS A 9 8.63 -11.38 -8.38
CA HIS A 9 9.04 -10.03 -8.83
C HIS A 9 7.93 -9.21 -9.52
N ASP A 10 6.65 -9.54 -9.30
CA ASP A 10 5.55 -8.64 -9.64
C ASP A 10 5.48 -7.51 -8.61
N GLU A 11 5.49 -6.27 -9.10
CA GLU A 11 5.39 -5.06 -8.28
C GLU A 11 3.95 -4.83 -7.84
N PHE A 12 3.77 -4.19 -6.68
CA PHE A 12 2.45 -3.80 -6.19
C PHE A 12 1.76 -2.87 -7.20
N GLY A 13 2.49 -1.87 -7.69
CA GLY A 13 2.07 -0.96 -8.76
C GLY A 13 1.05 0.10 -8.34
N GLU A 14 0.83 1.05 -9.24
CA GLU A 14 -0.07 2.19 -9.03
C GLU A 14 -1.55 1.77 -9.05
N ASP A 15 -1.94 0.87 -9.96
CA ASP A 15 -3.33 0.42 -10.11
C ASP A 15 -3.87 -0.24 -8.83
N ARG A 16 -3.05 -1.07 -8.16
CA ARG A 16 -3.44 -1.70 -6.89
C ARG A 16 -3.51 -0.68 -5.76
N LEU A 17 -2.60 0.30 -5.75
CA LEU A 17 -2.63 1.38 -4.77
C LEU A 17 -3.91 2.22 -4.86
N LEU A 18 -4.34 2.55 -6.08
CA LEU A 18 -5.60 3.27 -6.33
C LEU A 18 -6.82 2.43 -5.93
N THR A 19 -6.83 1.15 -6.30
CA THR A 19 -7.91 0.22 -5.91
C THR A 19 -8.09 0.13 -4.39
N VAL A 20 -6.98 0.02 -3.66
CA VAL A 20 -7.00 -0.01 -2.18
C VAL A 20 -7.48 1.34 -1.63
N ALA A 21 -7.05 2.46 -2.22
CA ALA A 21 -7.47 3.79 -1.81
C ALA A 21 -8.98 4.02 -1.94
N ASP A 22 -9.60 3.51 -3.00
CA ASP A 22 -11.05 3.63 -3.25
C ASP A 22 -11.88 2.73 -2.32
N SER A 23 -11.31 1.62 -1.84
CA SER A 23 -11.98 0.65 -0.97
C SER A 23 -12.02 1.05 0.51
N ALA A 24 -11.21 2.02 0.94
CA ALA A 24 -11.01 2.33 2.35
C ALA A 24 -12.09 3.28 2.92
N PRO A 25 -12.58 3.05 4.15
CA PRO A 25 -13.46 4.00 4.84
C PRO A 25 -12.79 5.37 4.96
N HIS A 26 -13.54 6.46 4.79
CA HIS A 26 -13.02 7.83 4.76
C HIS A 26 -12.51 8.35 6.13
N ALA A 27 -12.12 7.49 7.07
CA ALA A 27 -11.50 7.87 8.33
C ALA A 27 -9.97 7.92 8.17
N GLY A 28 -9.36 9.08 8.44
CA GLY A 28 -7.97 9.38 8.03
C GLY A 28 -6.91 8.38 8.51
N MET A 29 -6.98 7.92 9.76
CA MET A 29 -6.03 6.90 10.26
C MET A 29 -6.31 5.50 9.70
N ALA A 30 -7.59 5.15 9.48
CA ALA A 30 -7.96 3.87 8.88
C ALA A 30 -7.44 3.77 7.43
N LEU A 31 -7.49 4.87 6.69
CA LEU A 31 -6.95 4.97 5.32
C LEU A 31 -5.46 4.62 5.23
N MET A 32 -4.64 5.06 6.19
CA MET A 32 -3.21 4.73 6.18
C MET A 32 -2.97 3.27 6.55
N ALA A 33 -3.65 2.77 7.60
CA ALA A 33 -3.49 1.39 8.05
C ALA A 33 -3.88 0.38 6.95
N THR A 34 -5.02 0.57 6.30
CA THR A 34 -5.49 -0.31 5.22
C THR A 34 -4.49 -0.38 4.05
N ARG A 35 -3.82 0.73 3.72
CA ARG A 35 -2.81 0.76 2.65
C ARG A 35 -1.54 0.02 3.02
N LEU A 36 -1.09 0.15 4.27
CA LEU A 36 0.09 -0.58 4.75
C LEU A 36 -0.20 -2.07 4.84
N GLU A 37 -1.37 -2.46 5.33
CA GLU A 37 -1.81 -3.86 5.38
C GLU A 37 -1.87 -4.48 3.98
N ALA A 38 -2.44 -3.77 2.99
CA ALA A 38 -2.52 -4.29 1.63
C ALA A 38 -1.14 -4.50 0.98
N VAL A 39 -0.18 -3.62 1.23
CA VAL A 39 1.20 -3.78 0.73
C VAL A 39 1.90 -4.94 1.44
N ALA A 40 1.73 -5.08 2.75
CA ALA A 40 2.31 -6.18 3.52
C ALA A 40 1.72 -7.54 3.10
N GLU A 41 0.41 -7.62 2.91
CA GLU A 41 -0.27 -8.83 2.42
C GLU A 41 0.19 -9.20 1.01
N PHE A 42 0.36 -8.21 0.12
CA PHE A 42 0.84 -8.45 -1.23
C PHE A 42 2.29 -8.95 -1.28
N ALA A 43 3.18 -8.30 -0.51
CA ALA A 43 4.59 -8.66 -0.48
C ALA A 43 4.81 -10.05 0.16
N GLY A 44 3.99 -10.40 1.15
CA GLY A 44 4.14 -11.63 1.91
C GLY A 44 5.51 -11.68 2.59
N ASP A 45 6.24 -12.78 2.39
CA ASP A 45 7.59 -12.97 2.94
C ASP A 45 8.71 -12.38 2.06
N ALA A 46 8.38 -11.69 0.97
CA ALA A 46 9.37 -11.07 0.12
C ALA A 46 10.14 -9.98 0.90
N PRO A 47 11.49 -9.94 0.82
CA PRO A 47 12.25 -8.92 1.50
C PRO A 47 11.92 -7.54 0.92
N GLN A 48 11.92 -6.53 1.79
CA GLN A 48 11.75 -5.15 1.37
C GLN A 48 12.87 -4.76 0.39
N SER A 49 12.47 -4.20 -0.75
CA SER A 49 13.36 -3.79 -1.84
C SER A 49 13.94 -2.39 -1.69
N ASP A 50 13.17 -1.45 -1.10
CA ASP A 50 13.54 -0.04 -0.93
C ASP A 50 12.82 0.57 0.30
N ASP A 51 13.26 1.74 0.76
CA ASP A 51 12.60 2.48 1.83
C ASP A 51 11.16 2.87 1.45
N MET A 52 10.24 2.83 2.43
CA MET A 52 8.84 3.16 2.20
C MET A 52 8.39 4.36 3.03
N THR A 53 7.90 5.40 2.35
CA THR A 53 7.27 6.58 2.96
C THR A 53 5.84 6.74 2.43
N VAL A 54 4.89 7.05 3.31
CA VAL A 54 3.47 7.27 2.97
C VAL A 54 2.97 8.54 3.66
N LEU A 55 2.40 9.47 2.88
CA LEU A 55 1.73 10.67 3.39
C LEU A 55 0.28 10.68 2.93
N THR A 56 -0.66 10.80 3.87
CA THR A 56 -2.10 10.92 3.56
C THR A 56 -2.60 12.31 3.99
N LEU A 57 -3.21 13.02 3.05
CA LEU A 57 -3.86 14.31 3.30
C LEU A 57 -5.38 14.12 3.17
N LYS A 58 -6.13 14.57 4.17
CA LYS A 58 -7.60 14.62 4.12
C LYS A 58 -8.06 16.02 4.45
N ARG A 59 -8.93 16.58 3.60
CA ARG A 59 -9.65 17.82 3.91
C ARG A 59 -10.81 17.50 4.85
N THR A 60 -10.85 18.19 5.99
CA THR A 60 -11.99 18.18 6.92
C THR A 60 -13.08 19.12 6.47
#